data_AF-A0A6N3ULF3-F1
#
_entry.id   AF-A0A6N3ULF3-F1
#
_cell.length_a   1.000
_cell.length_b   1.000
_cell.length_c   1.000
_cell.angle_alpha   90.00
_cell.angle_beta   90.00
_cell.angle_gamma   90.00
#
_symmetry.space_group_name_H-M   'P 1'
#
loop_
_entity.id
_entity.type
_entity.pdbx_description
1 polymer ?
#
loop_
_entity_poly.entity_id
_entity_poly.type
_entity_poly.pdbx_seq_one_letter_code
_entity_poly.pdbx_strand_id
1 'polypeptide(L)'
;MFSARHPFFAMTVLGAALLMPGSGAQAASEPTRIVMGPFSAVYNDAILAGASEAGRTYTVRSAGFTVNDLQQMKKTLDDNSRALAELQSLKQTVSEQARQIEALKRDTGSIHSTGSNELSRLTRTTEEQKKELDKLAQQVEVLKRNAGATDVTALKNTLDSQARTLEKLDREVQDLKRNAGSSSSSGASEWSALKNKVDSHHNSLDKLERQLDDVKRSAGSNSSAADLSSLKREVSDQQRAMEGLKRSVEDLSRKVK
;
A
#
# COMPACT_ATOMS: atom_id res chain seq x y z
N MET A 1 25.29 -30.90 -65.30
CA MET A 1 25.40 -32.14 -66.11
C MET A 1 24.38 -32.03 -67.23
N PHE A 2 24.81 -31.86 -68.48
CA PHE A 2 24.17 -32.34 -69.72
C PHE A 2 25.07 -31.85 -70.85
N SER A 3 25.93 -32.74 -71.30
CA SER A 3 26.89 -32.55 -72.38
C SER A 3 26.19 -32.64 -73.74
N ALA A 4 26.44 -31.68 -74.62
CA ALA A 4 26.13 -31.78 -76.03
C ALA A 4 27.31 -32.44 -76.76
N ARG A 5 27.08 -33.64 -77.32
CA ARG A 5 27.90 -34.23 -78.39
C ARG A 5 27.00 -35.11 -79.24
N HIS A 6 26.96 -34.85 -80.54
CA HIS A 6 26.73 -35.85 -81.58
C HIS A 6 27.22 -35.32 -82.94
N PRO A 7 27.55 -36.20 -83.89
CA PRO A 7 28.86 -36.21 -84.53
C PRO A 7 28.82 -35.96 -86.06
N PHE A 8 30.00 -35.66 -86.62
CA PHE A 8 30.56 -36.10 -87.91
C PHE A 8 29.65 -36.18 -89.15
N PHE A 9 30.06 -35.51 -90.24
CA PHE A 9 30.25 -36.16 -91.54
C PHE A 9 31.29 -35.39 -92.38
N ALA A 10 32.37 -36.08 -92.71
CA ALA A 10 33.41 -35.72 -93.68
C ALA A 10 33.74 -36.98 -94.49
N MET A 11 34.36 -36.79 -95.67
CA MET A 11 34.85 -37.82 -96.64
C MET A 11 33.73 -38.45 -97.51
N THR A 12 33.84 -38.63 -98.84
CA THR A 12 35.02 -38.77 -99.72
C THR A 12 34.63 -38.59 -101.21
N VAL A 13 35.51 -37.92 -101.97
CA VAL A 13 36.05 -38.20 -103.32
C VAL A 13 35.27 -39.07 -104.34
N LEU A 14 35.07 -38.48 -105.54
CA LEU A 14 35.09 -39.10 -106.88
C LEU A 14 35.47 -37.95 -107.85
N GLY A 15 36.39 -37.98 -108.80
CA GLY A 15 37.08 -39.02 -109.54
C GLY A 15 37.14 -38.60 -111.03
N ALA A 16 38.20 -37.86 -111.39
CA ALA A 16 38.85 -37.71 -112.72
C ALA A 16 38.07 -37.38 -114.02
N ALA A 17 38.53 -36.27 -114.63
CA ALA A 17 38.93 -36.10 -116.04
C ALA A 17 37.89 -36.08 -117.19
N LEU A 18 37.73 -34.90 -117.83
CA LEU A 18 38.02 -34.77 -119.27
C LEU A 18 38.28 -33.30 -119.66
N LEU A 19 39.50 -33.06 -120.14
CA LEU A 19 39.98 -31.85 -120.79
C LEU A 19 39.54 -31.89 -122.27
N MET A 20 38.76 -30.92 -122.75
CA MET A 20 38.77 -30.52 -124.16
C MET A 20 38.40 -29.02 -124.32
N PRO A 21 39.13 -28.27 -125.18
CA PRO A 21 38.91 -26.86 -125.45
C PRO A 21 37.89 -26.67 -126.58
N GLY A 22 37.01 -25.67 -126.46
CA GLY A 22 36.02 -25.42 -127.50
C GLY A 22 35.24 -24.13 -127.27
N SER A 23 35.73 -23.08 -127.92
CA SER A 23 34.94 -22.07 -128.65
C SER A 23 33.89 -21.25 -127.91
N GLY A 24 34.09 -19.93 -127.97
CA GLY A 24 33.24 -18.93 -127.36
C GLY A 24 31.77 -19.03 -127.76
N ALA A 25 30.92 -18.81 -126.78
CA ALA A 25 29.72 -18.01 -126.91
C ALA A 25 29.57 -17.27 -125.58
N GLN A 26 29.92 -15.99 -125.58
CA GLN A 26 29.40 -15.08 -124.56
C GLN A 26 27.88 -15.15 -124.70
N ALA A 27 27.21 -15.78 -123.73
CA ALA A 27 25.79 -15.56 -123.55
C ALA A 27 25.62 -14.09 -123.20
N ALA A 28 25.36 -13.27 -124.22
CA ALA A 28 24.90 -11.91 -124.03
C ALA A 28 23.61 -12.02 -123.21
N SER A 29 23.69 -11.64 -121.94
CA SER A 29 22.52 -11.39 -121.11
C SER A 29 21.67 -10.37 -121.83
N GLU A 30 20.44 -10.74 -122.21
CA GLU A 30 19.48 -9.76 -122.71
C GLU A 30 19.37 -8.60 -121.71
N PRO A 31 19.28 -7.34 -122.17
CA PRO A 31 19.13 -6.22 -121.26
C PRO A 31 17.82 -6.40 -120.49
N THR A 32 17.92 -6.64 -119.18
CA THR A 32 16.78 -6.61 -118.27
C THR A 32 15.98 -5.33 -118.51
N ARG A 33 14.79 -5.47 -119.10
CA ARG A 33 13.95 -4.33 -119.45
C ARG A 33 13.26 -3.82 -118.20
N ILE A 34 13.56 -2.59 -117.80
CA ILE A 34 12.82 -1.88 -116.76
C ILE A 34 11.49 -1.43 -117.35
N VAL A 35 10.39 -2.00 -116.87
CA VAL A 35 9.03 -1.58 -117.23
C VAL A 35 8.54 -0.68 -116.11
N MET A 36 8.12 0.54 -116.43
CA MET A 36 7.44 1.43 -115.48
C MET A 36 5.96 1.45 -115.83
N GLY A 37 5.10 1.21 -114.85
CA GLY A 37 3.65 1.12 -115.01
C GLY A 37 2.95 1.28 -113.67
N PRO A 38 1.60 1.26 -113.63
CA PRO A 38 0.82 1.52 -112.42
C PRO A 38 0.77 0.33 -111.44
N PHE A 39 1.81 -0.50 -111.38
CA PHE A 39 1.87 -1.65 -110.49
C PHE A 39 2.29 -1.24 -109.07
N SER A 40 1.75 -1.94 -108.07
CA SER A 40 2.14 -1.76 -106.67
C SER A 40 3.31 -2.66 -106.31
N ALA A 41 4.19 -2.20 -105.43
CA ALA A 41 5.31 -3.01 -104.96
C ALA A 41 4.81 -4.23 -104.16
N VAL A 42 5.34 -5.40 -104.45
CA VAL A 42 5.02 -6.67 -103.78
C VAL A 42 6.09 -6.96 -102.73
N TYR A 43 5.75 -7.77 -101.74
CA TYR A 43 6.59 -8.08 -100.58
C TYR A 43 8.04 -8.55 -100.91
N ASN A 44 8.23 -9.31 -102.00
CA ASN A 44 9.56 -9.79 -102.43
C ASN A 44 10.27 -8.82 -103.40
N ASP A 45 9.67 -7.69 -103.75
CA ASP A 45 10.28 -6.75 -104.68
C ASP A 45 11.52 -6.13 -104.03
N ALA A 46 12.62 -6.13 -104.78
CA ALA A 46 13.84 -5.46 -104.36
C ALA A 46 13.67 -3.94 -104.47
N ILE A 47 14.06 -3.21 -103.43
CA ILE A 47 14.10 -1.76 -103.50
C ILE A 47 15.30 -1.36 -104.35
N LEU A 48 15.06 -0.45 -105.29
CA LEU A 48 16.08 0.03 -106.22
C LEU A 48 16.66 1.35 -105.71
N ALA A 49 17.98 1.43 -105.65
CA ALA A 49 18.73 2.65 -105.35
C ALA A 49 19.22 3.27 -106.67
N GLY A 50 18.92 4.55 -106.86
CA GLY A 50 19.53 5.34 -107.93
C GLY A 50 20.93 5.78 -107.53
N ALA A 51 21.93 5.42 -108.32
CA ALA A 51 23.29 5.91 -108.18
C ALA A 51 23.61 6.87 -109.33
N SER A 52 24.04 8.09 -108.99
CA SER A 52 24.58 9.05 -109.95
C SER A 52 26.06 8.72 -110.19
N GLU A 53 26.42 8.43 -111.43
CA GLU A 53 27.79 8.10 -111.84
C GLU A 53 28.42 9.28 -112.58
N ALA A 54 29.76 9.32 -112.63
CA ALA A 54 30.48 10.39 -113.30
C ALA A 54 30.06 10.48 -114.77
N GLY A 55 29.63 11.67 -115.21
CA GLY A 55 29.18 11.90 -116.59
C GLY A 55 27.67 12.07 -116.80
N ARG A 56 26.89 12.40 -115.75
CA ARG A 56 25.41 12.57 -115.81
C ARG A 56 24.65 11.28 -116.14
N THR A 57 25.28 10.12 -115.93
CA THR A 57 24.65 8.80 -116.09
C THR A 57 24.02 8.37 -114.76
N TYR A 58 22.77 7.92 -114.81
CA TYR A 58 22.07 7.37 -113.67
C TYR A 58 21.97 5.86 -113.83
N THR A 59 22.53 5.12 -112.88
CA THR A 59 22.38 3.66 -112.84
C THR A 59 21.41 3.30 -111.73
N VAL A 60 20.52 2.35 -112.04
CA VAL A 60 19.59 1.80 -111.05
C VAL A 60 20.17 0.48 -110.58
N ARG A 61 20.45 0.39 -109.29
CA ARG A 61 21.04 -0.79 -108.64
C ARG A 61 20.07 -1.33 -107.61
N SER A 62 20.07 -2.64 -107.36
CA SER A 62 19.36 -3.18 -106.20
C SER A 62 20.01 -2.67 -104.91
N ALA A 63 19.22 -2.18 -103.98
CA ALA A 63 19.69 -1.64 -102.70
C ALA A 63 20.06 -2.74 -101.68
N GLY A 64 19.84 -4.03 -102.02
CA GLY A 64 20.15 -5.16 -101.16
C GLY A 64 19.10 -5.48 -100.09
N PHE A 65 17.94 -4.81 -100.12
CA PHE A 65 16.79 -5.06 -99.26
C PHE A 65 15.49 -5.06 -100.06
N THR A 66 14.49 -5.73 -99.53
CA THR A 66 13.17 -5.91 -100.15
C THR A 66 12.10 -5.07 -99.46
N VAL A 67 10.92 -4.96 -100.09
CA VAL A 67 9.74 -4.34 -99.47
C VAL A 67 9.40 -5.01 -98.12
N ASN A 68 9.54 -6.33 -98.03
CA ASN A 68 9.42 -7.08 -96.79
C ASN A 68 10.35 -6.56 -95.67
N ASP A 69 11.65 -6.41 -95.96
CA ASP A 69 12.61 -5.96 -94.96
C ASP A 69 12.26 -4.56 -94.44
N LEU A 70 11.74 -3.70 -95.32
CA LEU A 70 11.25 -2.37 -94.95
C LEU A 70 9.96 -2.42 -94.12
N GLN A 71 9.05 -3.36 -94.42
CA GLN A 71 7.87 -3.62 -93.60
C GLN A 71 8.22 -4.16 -92.21
N GLN A 72 9.19 -5.07 -92.13
CA GLN A 72 9.70 -5.59 -90.85
C GLN A 72 10.39 -4.48 -90.06
N MET A 73 11.21 -3.65 -90.70
CA MET A 73 11.86 -2.51 -90.06
C MET A 73 10.83 -1.51 -89.51
N LYS A 74 9.79 -1.20 -90.30
CA LYS A 74 8.67 -0.36 -89.84
C LYS A 74 7.97 -0.98 -88.62
N LYS A 75 7.69 -2.28 -88.66
CA LYS A 75 7.09 -2.98 -87.53
C LYS A 75 7.96 -2.88 -86.27
N THR A 76 9.26 -3.13 -86.39
CA THR A 76 10.22 -2.99 -85.29
C THR A 76 10.27 -1.55 -84.76
N LEU A 77 10.19 -0.54 -85.64
CA LEU A 77 10.13 0.86 -85.23
C LEU A 77 8.85 1.18 -84.45
N ASP A 78 7.70 0.68 -84.91
CA ASP A 78 6.42 0.84 -84.22
C ASP A 78 6.44 0.15 -82.84
N ASP A 79 7.01 -1.05 -82.75
CA ASP A 79 7.17 -1.79 -81.49
C ASP A 79 8.11 -1.06 -80.52
N ASN A 80 9.22 -0.51 -81.01
CA ASN A 80 10.13 0.32 -80.22
C ASN A 80 9.44 1.60 -79.71
N SER A 81 8.59 2.23 -80.54
CA SER A 81 7.81 3.40 -80.13
C SER A 81 6.84 3.08 -78.99
N ARG A 82 6.16 1.92 -79.05
CA ARG A 82 5.28 1.43 -77.97
C ARG A 82 6.06 1.15 -76.69
N ALA A 83 7.19 0.44 -76.79
CA ALA A 83 8.04 0.14 -75.63
C ALA A 83 8.55 1.41 -74.94
N LEU A 84 8.88 2.46 -75.70
CA LEU A 84 9.29 3.75 -75.14
C LEU A 84 8.16 4.43 -74.35
N ALA A 85 6.91 4.34 -74.82
CA ALA A 85 5.75 4.85 -74.08
C ALA A 85 5.53 4.09 -72.76
N GLU A 86 5.71 2.77 -72.76
CA GLU A 86 5.64 1.95 -71.54
C GLU A 86 6.77 2.27 -70.55
N LEU A 87 8.00 2.54 -71.02
CA LEU A 87 9.08 2.97 -70.15
C LEU A 87 8.81 4.33 -69.50
N GLN A 88 8.15 5.25 -70.21
CA GLN A 88 7.76 6.54 -69.64
C GLN A 88 6.70 6.38 -68.56
N SER A 89 5.68 5.54 -68.78
CA SER A 89 4.66 5.27 -67.76
C SER A 89 5.27 4.60 -66.53
N LEU A 90 6.16 3.61 -66.73
CA LEU A 90 6.86 2.94 -65.63
C LEU A 90 7.73 3.93 -64.83
N LYS A 91 8.45 4.83 -65.52
CA LYS A 91 9.23 5.88 -64.85
C LYS A 91 8.35 6.78 -63.99
N GLN A 92 7.15 7.13 -64.46
CA GLN A 92 6.20 7.91 -63.69
C GLN A 92 5.72 7.15 -62.46
N THR A 93 5.38 5.87 -62.61
CA THR A 93 4.98 5.00 -61.49
C THR A 93 6.09 4.86 -60.45
N VAL A 94 7.33 4.62 -60.87
CA VAL A 94 8.49 4.52 -59.96
C VAL A 94 8.72 5.84 -59.22
N SER A 95 8.58 6.98 -59.89
CA SER A 95 8.73 8.30 -59.25
C SER A 95 7.63 8.55 -58.21
N GLU A 96 6.40 8.14 -58.51
CA GLU A 96 5.28 8.23 -57.58
C GLU A 96 5.48 7.30 -56.37
N GLN A 97 5.92 6.07 -56.60
CA GLN A 97 6.28 5.13 -55.54
C GLN A 97 7.40 5.68 -54.64
N ALA A 98 8.44 6.30 -55.23
CA ALA A 98 9.51 6.92 -54.45
C ALA A 98 8.99 8.02 -53.52
N ARG A 99 8.06 8.86 -54.02
CA ARG A 99 7.40 9.90 -53.20
C ARG A 99 6.54 9.28 -52.08
N GLN A 100 5.79 8.23 -52.38
CA GLN A 100 4.98 7.53 -51.37
C GLN A 100 5.85 6.91 -50.28
N ILE A 101 6.97 6.27 -50.64
CA ILE A 101 7.92 5.70 -49.67
C ILE A 101 8.52 6.81 -48.79
N GLU A 102 8.88 7.95 -49.37
CA GLU A 102 9.39 9.09 -48.61
C GLU A 102 8.35 9.66 -47.64
N ALA A 103 7.09 9.78 -48.07
CA ALA A 103 5.98 10.20 -47.22
C ALA A 103 5.76 9.23 -46.05
N LEU A 104 5.70 7.92 -46.33
CA LEU A 104 5.56 6.89 -45.29
C LEU A 104 6.71 6.91 -44.29
N LYS A 105 7.95 7.11 -44.75
CA LYS A 105 9.12 7.28 -43.87
C LYS A 105 8.98 8.52 -43.00
N ARG A 106 8.51 9.64 -43.56
CA ARG A 106 8.30 10.89 -42.81
C ARG A 106 7.21 10.74 -41.75
N ASP A 107 6.11 10.06 -42.07
CA ASP A 107 4.99 9.82 -41.17
C ASP A 107 5.38 8.86 -40.04
N THR A 108 6.06 7.76 -40.37
CA THR A 108 6.66 6.85 -39.36
C THR A 108 7.66 7.59 -38.46
N GLY A 109 8.38 8.54 -39.06
CA GLY A 109 9.23 9.52 -38.38
C GLY A 109 8.49 10.35 -37.32
N SER A 110 7.35 10.94 -37.68
CA SER A 110 6.55 11.69 -36.72
C SER A 110 5.94 10.81 -35.64
N ILE A 111 5.45 9.61 -35.99
CA ILE A 111 4.75 8.72 -35.06
C ILE A 111 5.69 8.25 -33.93
N HIS A 112 6.94 7.86 -34.23
CA HIS A 112 7.86 7.39 -33.18
C HIS A 112 8.26 8.51 -32.21
N SER A 113 8.41 9.75 -32.69
CA SER A 113 8.75 10.89 -31.83
C SER A 113 7.62 11.25 -30.87
N THR A 114 6.37 11.23 -31.33
CA THR A 114 5.19 11.48 -30.49
C THR A 114 4.99 10.34 -29.48
N GLY A 115 5.02 9.07 -29.92
CA GLY A 115 4.82 7.92 -29.04
C GLY A 115 5.91 7.77 -27.97
N SER A 116 7.18 8.04 -28.30
CA SER A 116 8.29 7.99 -27.31
C SER A 116 8.14 9.07 -26.22
N ASN A 117 7.67 10.27 -26.60
CA ASN A 117 7.43 11.36 -25.65
C ASN A 117 6.24 11.04 -24.72
N GLU A 118 5.17 10.48 -25.26
CA GLU A 118 4.00 10.05 -24.48
C GLU A 118 4.35 8.92 -23.51
N LEU A 119 5.10 7.90 -23.94
CA LEU A 119 5.58 6.82 -23.08
C LEU A 119 6.46 7.33 -21.94
N SER A 120 7.34 8.29 -22.22
CA SER A 120 8.21 8.90 -21.19
C SER A 120 7.38 9.66 -20.16
N ARG A 121 6.35 10.40 -20.60
CA ARG A 121 5.42 11.10 -19.70
C ARG A 121 4.61 10.12 -18.86
N LEU A 122 4.04 9.09 -19.48
CA LEU A 122 3.29 8.04 -18.79
C LEU A 122 4.14 7.35 -17.73
N THR A 123 5.35 6.91 -18.09
CA THR A 123 6.31 6.28 -17.17
C THR A 123 6.59 7.17 -15.96
N ARG A 124 6.83 8.46 -16.20
CA ARG A 124 7.04 9.43 -15.12
C ARG A 124 5.82 9.56 -14.22
N THR A 125 4.62 9.70 -14.80
CA THR A 125 3.38 9.79 -14.02
C THR A 125 3.10 8.53 -13.21
N THR A 126 3.41 7.35 -13.75
CA THR A 126 3.26 6.07 -13.04
C THR A 126 4.22 5.96 -11.86
N GLU A 127 5.48 6.39 -12.02
CA GLU A 127 6.44 6.43 -10.92
C GLU A 127 6.08 7.46 -9.84
N GLU A 128 5.52 8.61 -10.23
CA GLU A 128 5.00 9.61 -9.29
C GLU A 128 3.79 9.07 -8.51
N GLN A 129 2.82 8.45 -9.19
CA GLN A 129 1.66 7.80 -8.55
C GLN A 129 2.07 6.67 -7.60
N LYS A 130 3.08 5.87 -7.96
CA LYS A 130 3.62 4.81 -7.09
C LYS A 130 4.19 5.39 -5.80
N LYS A 131 4.97 6.47 -5.89
CA LYS A 131 5.51 7.16 -4.70
C LYS A 131 4.41 7.73 -3.80
N GLU A 132 3.33 8.23 -4.38
CA GLU A 132 2.17 8.70 -3.62
C GLU A 132 1.47 7.54 -2.91
N LEU A 133 1.25 6.42 -3.59
CA LEU A 133 0.67 5.21 -2.97
C LEU A 133 1.54 4.69 -1.81
N ASP A 134 2.87 4.67 -1.96
CA ASP A 134 3.77 4.28 -0.87
C ASP A 134 3.64 5.21 0.35
N LYS A 135 3.50 6.52 0.13
CA LYS A 135 3.26 7.49 1.21
C LYS A 135 1.90 7.26 1.88
N LEU A 136 0.84 7.05 1.10
CA LEU A 136 -0.49 6.75 1.64
C LEU A 136 -0.46 5.45 2.46
N ALA A 137 0.21 4.41 1.97
CA ALA A 137 0.37 3.15 2.69
C ALA A 137 1.09 3.35 4.03
N GLN A 138 2.17 4.14 4.05
CA GLN A 138 2.86 4.50 5.30
C GLN A 138 1.93 5.26 6.26
N GLN A 139 1.15 6.22 5.76
CA GLN A 139 0.19 6.98 6.57
C GLN A 139 -0.89 6.07 7.17
N VAL A 140 -1.45 5.16 6.39
CA VAL A 140 -2.42 4.17 6.87
C VAL A 140 -1.81 3.28 7.96
N GLU A 141 -0.57 2.85 7.80
CA GLU A 141 0.08 2.00 8.81
C GLU A 141 0.43 2.78 10.09
N VAL A 142 0.71 4.08 9.99
CA VAL A 142 0.83 4.96 11.17
C VAL A 142 -0.53 5.11 11.86
N LEU A 143 -1.60 5.36 11.11
CA LEU A 143 -2.94 5.48 11.66
C LEU A 143 -3.39 4.18 12.33
N LYS A 144 -3.12 3.03 11.71
CA LYS A 144 -3.42 1.71 12.27
C LYS A 144 -2.65 1.45 13.57
N ARG A 145 -1.37 1.86 13.64
CA ARG A 145 -0.57 1.78 14.87
C ARG A 145 -1.12 2.69 15.97
N ASN A 146 -1.46 3.94 15.64
CA ASN A 146 -2.01 4.90 16.61
C ASN A 146 -3.41 4.49 17.10
N ALA A 147 -4.28 4.04 16.20
CA ALA A 147 -5.63 3.61 16.56
C ALA A 147 -5.65 2.27 17.33
N GLY A 148 -4.70 1.37 17.03
CA GLY A 148 -4.72 0.00 17.54
C GLY A 148 -4.02 -0.24 18.88
N ALA A 149 -3.01 0.55 19.25
CA ALA A 149 -2.01 0.06 20.20
C ALA A 149 -1.96 0.74 21.56
N THR A 150 -2.27 2.04 21.68
CA THR A 150 -2.02 2.78 22.94
C THR A 150 -3.26 3.35 23.57
N ASP A 151 -4.12 4.02 22.81
CA ASP A 151 -5.18 4.81 23.44
C ASP A 151 -6.34 3.92 23.87
N VAL A 152 -6.79 3.00 23.02
CA VAL A 152 -7.89 2.09 23.36
C VAL A 152 -7.48 1.08 24.43
N THR A 153 -6.25 0.56 24.39
CA THR A 153 -5.73 -0.37 25.39
C THR A 153 -5.47 0.34 26.73
N ALA A 154 -4.88 1.54 26.73
CA ALA A 154 -4.70 2.32 27.95
C ALA A 154 -6.04 2.78 28.55
N LEU A 155 -6.99 3.23 27.73
CA LEU A 155 -8.33 3.58 28.18
C LEU A 155 -9.07 2.36 28.74
N LYS A 156 -8.96 1.20 28.09
CA LYS A 156 -9.52 -0.05 28.59
C LYS A 156 -8.91 -0.43 29.95
N ASN A 157 -7.60 -0.40 30.08
CA ASN A 157 -6.93 -0.69 31.35
C ASN A 157 -7.34 0.29 32.46
N THR A 158 -7.53 1.57 32.12
CA THR A 158 -8.00 2.60 33.06
C THR A 158 -9.44 2.35 33.46
N LEU A 159 -10.32 1.99 32.51
CA LEU A 159 -11.71 1.65 32.76
C LEU A 159 -11.86 0.38 33.59
N ASP A 160 -11.07 -0.66 33.32
CA ASP A 160 -11.03 -1.89 34.10
C ASP A 160 -10.54 -1.60 35.54
N SER A 161 -9.59 -0.69 35.69
CA SER A 161 -9.12 -0.24 37.02
C SER A 161 -10.23 0.54 37.75
N GLN A 162 -10.92 1.44 37.06
CA GLN A 162 -12.05 2.18 37.61
C GLN A 162 -13.20 1.25 38.02
N ALA A 163 -13.54 0.26 37.19
CA ALA A 163 -14.56 -0.75 37.50
C ALA A 163 -14.24 -1.49 38.81
N ARG A 164 -12.98 -1.88 39.03
CA ARG A 164 -12.54 -2.51 40.29
C ARG A 164 -12.68 -1.57 41.49
N THR A 165 -12.38 -0.28 41.32
CA THR A 165 -12.56 0.70 42.41
C THR A 165 -14.03 0.91 42.76
N LEU A 166 -14.91 0.97 41.75
CA LEU A 166 -16.36 1.06 41.95
C LEU A 166 -16.92 -0.18 42.65
N GLU A 167 -16.50 -1.39 42.27
CA GLU A 167 -16.88 -2.61 43.00
C GLU A 167 -16.44 -2.59 44.45
N LYS A 168 -15.24 -2.05 44.75
CA LYS A 168 -14.74 -1.93 46.12
C LYS A 168 -15.58 -0.92 46.93
N LEU A 169 -15.85 0.25 46.34
CA LEU A 169 -16.73 1.27 46.92
C LEU A 169 -18.14 0.74 47.19
N ASP A 170 -18.72 -0.04 46.27
CA ASP A 170 -20.04 -0.63 46.46
C ASP A 170 -20.06 -1.59 47.66
N ARG A 171 -19.04 -2.44 47.81
CA ARG A 171 -18.89 -3.31 49.01
C ARG A 171 -18.78 -2.48 50.29
N GLU A 172 -17.95 -1.43 50.29
CA GLU A 172 -17.80 -0.54 51.44
C GLU A 172 -19.13 0.15 51.81
N VAL A 173 -19.90 0.60 50.82
CA VAL A 173 -21.24 1.19 51.03
C VAL A 173 -22.23 0.15 51.58
N GLN A 174 -22.22 -1.07 51.05
CA GLN A 174 -23.06 -2.15 51.58
C GLN A 174 -22.70 -2.47 53.04
N ASP A 175 -21.42 -2.51 53.38
CA ASP A 175 -20.97 -2.76 54.75
C ASP A 175 -21.31 -1.61 55.69
N LEU A 176 -21.17 -0.35 55.24
CA LEU A 176 -21.65 0.82 55.99
C LEU A 176 -23.17 0.76 56.20
N LYS A 177 -23.95 0.37 55.19
CA LYS A 177 -25.41 0.22 55.30
C LYS A 177 -25.78 -0.91 56.27
N ARG A 178 -25.05 -2.02 56.25
CA ARG A 178 -25.20 -3.12 57.23
C ARG A 178 -24.88 -2.65 58.65
N ASN A 179 -23.79 -1.92 58.82
CA ASN A 179 -23.38 -1.39 60.13
C ASN A 179 -24.36 -0.33 60.65
N ALA A 180 -24.84 0.59 59.79
CA ALA A 180 -25.84 1.60 60.13
C ALA A 180 -27.23 0.98 60.42
N GLY A 181 -27.60 -0.09 59.72
CA GLY A 181 -28.80 -0.86 60.03
C GLY A 181 -28.69 -1.59 61.37
N SER A 182 -27.51 -2.14 61.66
CA SER A 182 -27.26 -2.92 62.89
C SER A 182 -27.04 -2.05 64.13
N SER A 183 -26.60 -0.80 63.98
CA SER A 183 -26.41 0.15 65.10
C SER A 183 -27.71 0.67 65.70
N SER A 184 -28.84 0.50 65.01
CA SER A 184 -30.16 0.92 65.50
C SER A 184 -30.74 -0.01 66.59
N SER A 185 -30.33 -1.29 66.63
CA SER A 185 -30.83 -2.25 67.63
C SER A 185 -29.90 -2.49 68.82
N SER A 186 -28.58 -2.34 68.63
CA SER A 186 -27.59 -2.58 69.69
C SER A 186 -27.39 -1.36 70.60
N GLY A 187 -27.35 -0.14 70.04
CA GLY A 187 -27.15 1.07 70.83
C GLY A 187 -28.28 1.35 71.84
N ALA A 188 -29.52 1.03 71.49
CA ALA A 188 -30.66 1.16 72.40
C ALA A 188 -30.56 0.18 73.59
N SER A 189 -30.13 -1.06 73.32
CA SER A 189 -30.04 -2.11 74.33
C SER A 189 -28.88 -1.87 75.32
N GLU A 190 -27.74 -1.39 74.83
CA GLU A 190 -26.58 -1.04 75.66
C GLU A 190 -26.85 0.18 76.56
N TRP A 191 -27.55 1.19 76.03
CA TRP A 191 -27.96 2.36 76.81
C TRP A 191 -28.94 1.99 77.93
N SER A 192 -29.93 1.14 77.65
CA SER A 192 -30.84 0.64 78.68
C SER A 192 -30.11 -0.18 79.75
N ALA A 193 -29.15 -1.02 79.37
CA ALA A 193 -28.34 -1.77 80.33
C ALA A 193 -27.47 -0.85 81.21
N LEU A 194 -26.88 0.21 80.64
CA LEU A 194 -26.12 1.20 81.39
C LEU A 194 -27.01 1.99 82.36
N LYS A 195 -28.17 2.44 81.87
CA LYS A 195 -29.16 3.17 82.67
C LYS A 195 -29.57 2.35 83.90
N ASN A 196 -29.89 1.08 83.71
CA ASN A 196 -30.22 0.16 84.81
C ASN A 196 -29.07 0.00 85.81
N LYS A 197 -27.80 -0.09 85.34
CA LYS A 197 -26.64 -0.15 86.25
C LYS A 197 -26.45 1.15 87.02
N VAL A 198 -26.61 2.30 86.37
CA VAL A 198 -26.50 3.63 87.01
C VAL A 198 -27.58 3.78 88.07
N ASP A 199 -28.83 3.42 87.76
CA ASP A 199 -29.93 3.48 88.71
C ASP A 199 -29.70 2.50 89.88
N SER A 200 -29.13 1.32 89.62
CA SER A 200 -28.71 0.39 90.68
C SER A 200 -27.58 0.93 91.55
N HIS A 201 -26.59 1.61 90.97
CA HIS A 201 -25.49 2.23 91.70
C HIS A 201 -25.99 3.37 92.57
N HIS A 202 -26.92 4.19 92.06
CA HIS A 202 -27.54 5.27 92.81
C HIS A 202 -28.24 4.75 94.07
N ASN A 203 -29.06 3.70 93.93
CA ASN A 203 -29.71 3.06 95.08
C ASN A 203 -28.70 2.51 96.10
N SER A 204 -27.56 1.97 95.63
CA SER A 204 -26.50 1.50 96.53
C SER A 204 -25.82 2.65 97.26
N LEU A 205 -25.58 3.78 96.59
CA LEU A 205 -24.99 4.97 97.20
C LEU A 205 -25.93 5.56 98.25
N ASP A 206 -27.23 5.68 97.96
CA ASP A 206 -28.23 6.14 98.93
C ASP A 206 -28.27 5.25 100.19
N LYS A 207 -28.11 3.93 100.01
CA LYS A 207 -28.03 3.00 101.13
C LYS A 207 -26.75 3.21 101.96
N LEU A 208 -25.61 3.38 101.30
CA LEU A 208 -24.34 3.66 101.97
C LEU A 208 -24.37 5.01 102.71
N GLU A 209 -24.99 6.03 102.13
CA GLU A 209 -25.17 7.34 102.76
C GLU A 209 -25.98 7.23 104.06
N ARG A 210 -27.10 6.50 104.04
CA ARG A 210 -27.88 6.24 105.26
C ARG A 210 -27.06 5.50 106.32
N GLN A 211 -26.29 4.49 105.92
CA GLN A 211 -25.41 3.77 106.84
C GLN A 211 -24.34 4.69 107.44
N LEU A 212 -23.77 5.61 106.64
CA LEU A 212 -22.81 6.60 107.11
C LEU A 212 -23.46 7.57 108.11
N ASP A 213 -24.67 8.04 107.82
CA ASP A 213 -25.44 8.91 108.72
C ASP A 213 -25.77 8.21 110.04
N ASP A 214 -26.12 6.93 110.01
CA ASP A 214 -26.34 6.12 111.21
C ASP A 214 -25.05 5.98 112.03
N VAL A 215 -23.91 5.73 111.37
CA VAL A 215 -22.60 5.68 112.05
C VAL A 215 -22.22 7.04 112.64
N LYS A 216 -22.48 8.13 111.91
CA LYS A 216 -22.22 9.49 112.39
C LYS A 216 -23.10 9.84 113.58
N ARG A 217 -24.37 9.41 113.56
CA ARG A 217 -25.31 9.52 114.68
C ARG A 217 -24.88 8.66 115.87
N SER A 218 -24.40 7.43 115.66
CA SER A 218 -23.92 6.56 116.73
C SER A 218 -22.61 7.07 117.34
N ALA A 219 -21.70 7.60 116.52
CA ALA A 219 -20.47 8.23 116.98
C ALA A 219 -20.72 9.55 117.72
N GLY A 220 -21.74 10.31 117.31
CA GLY A 220 -22.17 11.55 117.98
C GLY A 220 -22.99 11.31 119.25
N SER A 221 -23.61 10.14 119.39
CA SER A 221 -24.46 9.78 120.54
C SER A 221 -23.75 8.77 121.45
N ASN A 222 -22.54 9.09 121.91
CA ASN A 222 -21.82 8.21 122.82
C ASN A 222 -22.38 8.37 124.25
N SER A 223 -23.23 7.42 124.67
CA SER A 223 -23.78 7.29 126.03
C SER A 223 -22.71 7.15 127.13
N SER A 224 -21.45 6.93 126.77
CA SER A 224 -20.31 6.88 127.69
C SER A 224 -19.99 8.22 128.39
N ALA A 225 -20.56 9.35 127.95
CA ALA A 225 -20.37 10.64 128.61
C ALA A 225 -21.09 10.72 129.98
N ALA A 226 -22.22 10.02 130.13
CA ALA A 226 -22.93 9.93 131.40
C ALA A 226 -22.22 8.99 132.38
N ASP A 227 -21.74 7.83 131.89
CA ASP A 227 -21.00 6.85 132.70
C ASP A 227 -19.64 7.38 133.17
N LEU A 228 -18.93 8.16 132.35
CA LEU A 228 -17.70 8.84 132.76
C LEU A 228 -17.96 9.88 133.86
N SER A 229 -19.11 10.56 133.81
CA SER A 229 -19.46 11.57 134.80
C SER A 229 -19.81 10.96 136.15
N SER A 230 -20.49 9.81 136.16
CA SER A 230 -20.76 9.03 137.39
C SER A 230 -19.49 8.41 137.96
N LEU A 231 -18.64 7.78 137.14
CA LEU A 231 -17.32 7.26 137.56
C LEU A 231 -16.43 8.36 138.14
N LYS A 232 -16.40 9.55 137.52
CA LYS A 232 -15.60 10.67 138.02
C LYS A 232 -16.11 11.20 139.36
N ARG A 233 -17.42 11.20 139.59
CA ARG A 233 -18.01 11.53 140.91
C ARG A 233 -17.60 10.50 141.95
N GLU A 234 -17.76 9.21 141.64
CA GLU A 234 -17.44 8.13 142.57
C GLU A 234 -15.94 8.11 142.95
N VAL A 235 -15.04 8.28 141.98
CA VAL A 235 -13.60 8.44 142.23
C VAL A 235 -13.32 9.67 143.11
N SER A 236 -13.99 10.79 142.85
CA SER A 236 -13.82 12.00 143.65
C SER A 236 -14.33 11.85 145.08
N ASP A 237 -15.40 11.09 145.30
CA ASP A 237 -15.97 10.79 146.61
C ASP A 237 -15.07 9.81 147.38
N GLN A 238 -14.56 8.77 146.71
CA GLN A 238 -13.57 7.84 147.27
C GLN A 238 -12.28 8.57 147.69
N GLN A 239 -11.82 9.54 146.90
CA GLN A 239 -10.63 10.31 147.24
C GLN A 239 -10.82 11.15 148.51
N ARG A 240 -11.99 11.76 148.70
CA ARG A 240 -12.32 12.48 149.95
C ARG A 240 -12.36 11.55 151.15
N ALA A 241 -12.91 10.34 150.99
CA ALA A 241 -12.95 9.34 152.05
C ALA A 241 -11.54 8.86 152.45
N MET A 242 -10.65 8.64 151.47
CA MET A 242 -9.25 8.30 151.73
C MET A 242 -8.50 9.40 152.48
N GLU A 243 -8.71 10.67 152.13
CA GLU A 243 -8.10 11.79 152.87
C GLU A 243 -8.58 11.85 154.33
N GLY A 244 -9.86 11.53 154.59
CA GLY A 244 -10.40 11.41 155.95
C GLY A 244 -9.76 10.25 156.73
N LEU A 245 -9.64 9.07 156.11
CA LEU A 245 -8.94 7.91 156.68
C LEU A 245 -7.46 8.20 156.95
N LYS A 246 -6.78 8.92 156.05
CA LYS A 246 -5.38 9.30 156.25
C LYS A 246 -5.20 10.18 157.48
N ARG A 247 -6.12 11.14 157.71
CA ARG A 247 -6.12 11.98 158.93
C ARG A 247 -6.41 11.15 160.18
N SER A 248 -7.36 10.22 160.13
CA SER A 248 -7.67 9.37 161.30
C SER A 248 -6.51 8.43 161.63
N VAL A 249 -5.80 7.90 160.62
CA VAL A 249 -4.59 7.10 160.80
C VAL A 249 -3.43 7.96 161.30
N GLU A 250 -3.26 9.20 160.82
CA GLU A 250 -2.27 10.14 161.35
C GLU A 250 -2.57 10.52 162.81
N ASP A 251 -3.83 10.73 163.18
CA ASP A 251 -4.25 11.00 164.56
C ASP A 251 -4.07 9.77 165.45
N LEU A 252 -4.37 8.56 164.97
CA LEU A 252 -4.07 7.30 165.69
C LEU A 252 -2.55 7.11 165.86
N SER A 253 -1.77 7.38 164.81
CA SER A 253 -0.31 7.29 164.80
C SER A 253 0.33 8.27 165.80
N ARG A 254 -0.24 9.48 165.93
CA ARG A 254 0.14 10.44 166.98
C ARG A 254 -0.27 10.01 168.39
N LYS A 255 -1.24 9.11 168.53
CA LYS A 255 -1.76 8.62 169.82
C LYS A 255 -1.10 7.31 170.28
N VAL A 256 -0.36 6.64 169.39
CA VAL A 256 0.38 5.38 169.62
C VAL A 256 1.89 5.62 169.85
N LYS A 257 2.35 6.87 169.83
CA LYS A 257 3.70 7.32 170.24
C LYS A 257 3.60 8.29 171.40
#